data_AF-A0A7L6BFA3-F1
#
_entry.id   AF-A0A7L6BFA3-F1
#
_cell.length_a   1.000
_cell.length_b   1.000
_cell.length_c   1.000
_cell.angle_alpha   90.00
_cell.angle_beta   90.00
_cell.angle_gamma   90.00
#
_symmetry.space_group_name_H-M   'P 1'
#
loop_
_entity.id
_entity.type
_entity.pdbx_description
1 polymer ?
#
loop_
_entity_poly.entity_id
_entity_poly.type
_entity_poly.pdbx_seq_one_letter_code
_entity_poly.pdbx_strand_id
1 'polypeptide(L)'
;MDGRRVSGRRARLRAAGVATMVALALTGCGEHRGDVLAADAATADAKSLNEALGDRNRPRDAATIAATEILGEARPLAPPEEGSTVRREALAWSGRVSGDEHATIDVRFVASVPERSAGSFGDTGHSAGEATRCYRYELRMYRETSYREIDCPSGAAPPPPSAAPVPKVPDDGSARLTAVLRTATPQTLAGKVRAAFPQEWITVDTTTHEGALVAAVGVPAERDCLLLVRTPAGRIEAPGYDRVWLEPGEIGCRTALYTAPPR
;
A
#
# COMPACT_ATOMS: atom_id res chain seq x y z
N MET A 1 -16.63 -25.91 -104.25
CA MET A 1 -17.35 -25.01 -105.16
C MET A 1 -18.56 -24.48 -104.42
N ASP A 2 -18.73 -23.16 -104.49
CA ASP A 2 -19.94 -22.37 -104.23
C ASP A 2 -20.48 -22.20 -102.80
N GLY A 3 -20.97 -20.98 -102.51
CA GLY A 3 -21.84 -20.73 -101.35
C GLY A 3 -21.61 -19.44 -100.53
N ARG A 4 -21.90 -18.27 -101.12
CA ARG A 4 -21.93 -16.90 -100.56
C ARG A 4 -22.66 -16.66 -99.22
N ARG A 5 -22.13 -15.65 -98.47
CA ARG A 5 -22.74 -14.48 -97.76
C ARG A 5 -23.94 -14.74 -96.81
N VAL A 6 -24.12 -14.07 -95.66
CA VAL A 6 -24.43 -12.63 -95.49
C VAL A 6 -24.33 -12.23 -93.99
N SER A 7 -23.58 -11.15 -93.74
CA SER A 7 -23.84 -9.98 -92.87
C SER A 7 -24.96 -10.04 -91.80
N GLY A 8 -24.64 -9.66 -90.55
CA GLY A 8 -25.65 -9.46 -89.51
C GLY A 8 -25.17 -8.78 -88.22
N ARG A 9 -24.99 -7.45 -88.28
CA ARG A 9 -25.19 -6.43 -87.21
C ARG A 9 -24.61 -6.69 -85.81
N ARG A 10 -23.53 -5.94 -85.51
CA ARG A 10 -23.07 -5.61 -84.15
C ARG A 10 -24.04 -4.62 -83.48
N ALA A 11 -24.78 -5.06 -82.47
CA ALA A 11 -25.45 -4.18 -81.52
C ALA A 11 -24.54 -3.98 -80.31
N ARG A 12 -23.98 -2.77 -80.17
CA ARG A 12 -23.23 -2.33 -78.99
C ARG A 12 -24.24 -1.96 -77.90
N LEU A 13 -24.47 -2.84 -76.93
CA LEU A 13 -25.13 -2.46 -75.68
C LEU A 13 -24.19 -1.53 -74.88
N ARG A 14 -24.61 -0.27 -74.72
CA ARG A 14 -24.07 0.63 -73.71
C ARG A 14 -24.77 0.31 -72.39
N ALA A 15 -24.13 -0.49 -71.55
CA ALA A 15 -24.54 -0.65 -70.16
C ALA A 15 -24.03 0.55 -69.36
N ALA A 16 -24.94 1.45 -68.99
CA ALA A 16 -24.69 2.48 -67.99
C ALA A 16 -24.70 1.79 -66.61
N GLY A 17 -23.51 1.52 -66.06
CA GLY A 17 -23.36 1.02 -64.70
C GLY A 17 -23.67 2.13 -63.71
N VAL A 18 -24.80 2.03 -63.02
CA VAL A 18 -25.12 2.84 -61.84
C VAL A 18 -24.22 2.36 -60.71
N ALA A 19 -23.16 3.11 -60.42
CA ALA A 19 -22.32 2.92 -59.25
C ALA A 19 -23.14 3.29 -58.00
N THR A 20 -23.74 2.28 -57.37
CA THR A 20 -24.40 2.43 -56.07
C THR A 20 -23.29 2.41 -55.02
N MET A 21 -22.79 3.60 -54.67
CA MET A 21 -21.81 3.80 -53.61
C MET A 21 -22.52 3.63 -52.27
N VAL A 22 -22.67 2.38 -51.81
CA VAL A 22 -23.14 2.06 -50.46
C VAL A 22 -22.00 2.41 -49.49
N ALA A 23 -21.96 3.67 -49.06
CA ALA A 23 -21.19 4.09 -47.90
C ALA A 23 -21.86 3.48 -46.65
N LEU A 24 -21.50 2.24 -46.34
CA LEU A 24 -21.74 1.65 -45.02
C LEU A 24 -20.96 2.50 -44.01
N ALA A 25 -21.66 3.44 -43.38
CA ALA A 25 -21.24 4.07 -42.15
C ALA A 25 -21.12 2.97 -41.08
N LEU A 26 -19.94 2.34 -41.01
CA LEU A 26 -19.48 1.54 -39.87
C LEU A 26 -19.10 2.49 -38.73
N THR A 27 -20.06 3.31 -38.28
CA THR A 27 -19.97 4.11 -37.06
C THR A 27 -20.80 3.39 -36.01
N GLY A 28 -20.16 2.69 -35.06
CA GLY A 28 -20.94 2.17 -33.93
C GLY A 28 -20.35 1.07 -33.04
N CYS A 29 -19.07 0.68 -33.16
CA CYS A 29 -18.48 -0.31 -32.24
C CYS A 29 -17.11 0.13 -31.67
N GLY A 30 -16.88 1.45 -31.52
CA GLY A 30 -15.60 1.99 -31.05
C GLY A 30 -15.64 2.68 -29.68
N GLU A 31 -16.80 2.82 -29.05
CA GLU A 31 -17.02 3.83 -27.99
C GLU A 31 -16.50 3.50 -26.58
N HIS A 32 -16.05 2.27 -26.30
CA HIS A 32 -15.65 1.87 -24.93
C HIS A 32 -14.14 1.70 -24.70
N ARG A 33 -13.27 2.30 -25.52
CA ARG A 33 -11.83 2.22 -25.22
C ARG A 33 -11.46 2.95 -23.93
N GLY A 34 -12.02 4.13 -23.68
CA GLY A 34 -11.76 4.89 -22.46
C GLY A 34 -12.17 4.13 -21.20
N ASP A 35 -13.37 3.54 -21.17
CA ASP A 35 -13.88 2.81 -20.00
C ASP A 35 -13.06 1.55 -19.70
N VAL A 36 -12.61 0.84 -20.75
CA VAL A 36 -11.71 -0.31 -20.60
C VAL A 36 -10.36 0.14 -20.04
N LEU A 37 -9.78 1.22 -20.56
CA LEU A 37 -8.53 1.78 -20.03
C LEU A 37 -8.67 2.22 -18.56
N ALA A 38 -9.79 2.85 -18.19
CA ALA A 38 -10.08 3.22 -16.82
C ALA A 38 -10.24 1.98 -15.91
N ALA A 39 -10.86 0.91 -16.40
CA ALA A 39 -11.02 -0.33 -15.65
C ALA A 39 -9.67 -1.04 -15.44
N ASP A 40 -8.82 -1.07 -16.46
CA ASP A 40 -7.45 -1.62 -16.38
C ASP A 40 -6.60 -0.80 -15.41
N ALA A 41 -6.72 0.53 -15.44
CA ALA A 41 -6.07 1.43 -14.51
C ALA A 41 -6.48 1.20 -13.05
N ALA A 42 -7.78 1.04 -12.78
CA ALA A 42 -8.29 0.71 -11.46
C ALA A 42 -7.75 -0.65 -10.96
N THR A 43 -7.69 -1.65 -11.85
CA THR A 43 -7.14 -2.98 -11.55
C THR A 43 -5.64 -2.93 -11.25
N ALA A 44 -4.88 -2.19 -12.05
CA ALA A 44 -3.45 -1.99 -11.86
C ALA A 44 -3.15 -1.27 -10.53
N ASP A 45 -3.94 -0.25 -10.16
CA ASP A 45 -3.78 0.45 -8.89
C ASP A 45 -4.17 -0.42 -7.69
N ALA A 46 -5.16 -1.30 -7.84
CA ALA A 46 -5.52 -2.28 -6.82
C ALA A 46 -4.39 -3.29 -6.57
N LYS A 47 -3.73 -3.77 -7.63
CA LYS A 47 -2.53 -4.61 -7.53
C LYS A 47 -1.37 -3.85 -6.88
N SER A 48 -1.11 -2.61 -7.29
CA SER A 48 -0.07 -1.77 -6.70
C SER A 48 -0.33 -1.50 -5.22
N LEU A 49 -1.59 -1.28 -4.82
CA LEU A 49 -1.95 -1.18 -3.41
C LEU A 49 -1.64 -2.50 -2.69
N ASN A 50 -1.96 -3.67 -3.26
CA ASN A 50 -1.63 -4.95 -2.64
C ASN A 50 -0.12 -5.09 -2.38
N GLU A 51 0.71 -4.74 -3.36
CA GLU A 51 2.17 -4.74 -3.25
C GLU A 51 2.67 -3.75 -2.20
N ALA A 52 2.12 -2.54 -2.16
CA ALA A 52 2.43 -1.55 -1.15
C ALA A 52 1.98 -1.99 0.26
N LEU A 53 0.87 -2.71 0.35
CA LEU A 53 0.40 -3.27 1.61
C LEU A 53 1.29 -4.46 2.05
N GLY A 54 1.81 -5.25 1.11
CA GLY A 54 2.84 -6.26 1.35
C GLY A 54 2.58 -7.20 2.54
N ASP A 55 3.67 -7.60 3.19
CA ASP A 55 3.66 -8.44 4.39
C ASP A 55 3.51 -7.61 5.65
N ARG A 56 2.70 -8.09 6.59
CA ARG A 56 2.54 -7.43 7.89
C ARG A 56 3.41 -8.06 8.95
N ASN A 57 4.40 -7.31 9.41
CA ASN A 57 5.30 -7.72 10.49
C ASN A 57 5.05 -7.00 11.82
N ARG A 58 4.00 -6.15 11.89
CA ARG A 58 3.66 -5.36 13.07
C ARG A 58 2.16 -5.39 13.36
N PRO A 59 1.76 -5.42 14.64
CA PRO A 59 0.35 -5.36 14.98
C PRO A 59 -0.26 -3.99 14.69
N ARG A 60 -1.40 -3.98 13.99
CA ARG A 60 -2.18 -2.77 13.65
C ARG A 60 -3.64 -3.11 13.48
N ASP A 61 -4.53 -2.22 13.93
CA ASP A 61 -5.96 -2.33 13.63
C ASP A 61 -6.26 -1.88 12.19
N ALA A 62 -7.37 -2.39 11.64
CA ALA A 62 -7.76 -2.10 10.26
C ALA A 62 -8.09 -0.62 10.03
N ALA A 63 -8.60 0.07 11.04
CA ALA A 63 -8.95 1.49 10.95
C ALA A 63 -7.70 2.36 10.77
N THR A 64 -6.64 2.06 11.51
CA THR A 64 -5.34 2.73 11.42
C THR A 64 -4.71 2.47 10.06
N ILE A 65 -4.69 1.22 9.59
CA ILE A 65 -4.19 0.89 8.24
C ILE A 65 -4.99 1.64 7.18
N ALA A 66 -6.32 1.63 7.26
CA ALA A 66 -7.18 2.35 6.32
C ALA A 66 -6.90 3.86 6.34
N ALA A 67 -6.73 4.46 7.52
CA ALA A 67 -6.46 5.88 7.69
C ALA A 67 -5.10 6.31 7.13
N THR A 68 -4.05 5.49 7.30
CA THR A 68 -2.68 5.86 6.95
C THR A 68 -2.25 5.40 5.56
N GLU A 69 -2.84 4.34 5.02
CA GLU A 69 -2.36 3.68 3.79
C GLU A 69 -3.34 3.80 2.62
N ILE A 70 -4.63 4.07 2.87
CA ILE A 70 -5.64 4.29 1.83
C ILE A 70 -5.83 5.80 1.62
N LEU A 71 -4.87 6.41 0.93
CA LEU A 71 -4.89 7.84 0.64
C LEU A 71 -6.00 8.18 -0.35
N GLY A 72 -6.89 9.10 0.04
CA GLY A 72 -8.06 9.51 -0.74
C GLY A 72 -7.79 10.49 -1.88
N GLU A 73 -6.53 10.89 -2.07
CA GLU A 73 -6.13 11.85 -3.10
C GLU A 73 -6.11 11.17 -4.48
N ALA A 74 -6.59 11.90 -5.49
CA ALA A 74 -6.46 11.46 -6.88
C ALA A 74 -4.98 11.50 -7.27
N ARG A 75 -4.46 10.35 -7.72
CA ARG A 75 -3.07 10.22 -8.16
C ARG A 75 -3.02 10.06 -9.67
N PRO A 76 -2.05 10.69 -10.35
CA PRO A 76 -1.87 10.51 -11.78
C PRO A 76 -1.53 9.06 -12.09
N LEU A 77 -2.02 8.56 -13.22
CA LEU A 77 -1.55 7.29 -13.77
C LEU A 77 -0.12 7.43 -14.31
N ALA A 78 0.60 6.31 -14.33
CA ALA A 78 1.91 6.27 -14.97
C ALA A 78 1.79 6.60 -16.48
N PRO A 79 2.80 7.22 -17.10
CA PRO A 79 2.82 7.46 -18.54
C PRO A 79 2.51 6.19 -19.35
N PRO A 80 1.85 6.31 -20.51
CA PRO A 80 1.70 7.51 -21.35
C PRO A 80 0.43 8.33 -21.15
N GLU A 81 -0.40 7.99 -20.17
CA GLU A 81 -1.77 8.52 -20.02
C GLU A 81 -1.80 9.87 -19.28
N GLU A 82 -1.30 10.94 -19.91
CA GLU A 82 -1.33 12.29 -19.34
C GLU A 82 -2.77 12.72 -18.97
N GLY A 83 -2.94 13.21 -17.74
CA GLY A 83 -4.24 13.65 -17.22
C GLY A 83 -5.14 12.54 -16.67
N SER A 84 -4.79 11.27 -16.86
CA SER A 84 -5.53 10.17 -16.23
C SER A 84 -5.25 10.09 -14.74
N THR A 85 -6.28 9.76 -13.95
CA THR A 85 -6.17 9.70 -12.49
C THR A 85 -6.87 8.47 -11.91
N VAL A 86 -6.37 8.02 -10.76
CA VAL A 86 -7.05 7.04 -9.91
C VAL A 86 -7.13 7.56 -8.49
N ARG A 87 -8.34 7.49 -7.92
CA ARG A 87 -8.62 7.85 -6.54
C ARG A 87 -9.08 6.62 -5.77
N ARG A 88 -8.58 6.47 -4.54
CA ARG A 88 -8.94 5.37 -3.64
C ARG A 88 -9.94 5.87 -2.59
N GLU A 89 -10.90 5.05 -2.21
CA GLU A 89 -11.82 5.34 -1.11
C GLU A 89 -11.93 4.10 -0.21
N ALA A 90 -11.65 4.26 1.09
CA ALA A 90 -11.93 3.19 2.05
C ALA A 90 -13.44 3.08 2.29
N LEU A 91 -14.01 1.91 2.02
CA LEU A 91 -15.45 1.64 2.11
C LEU A 91 -15.85 0.99 3.44
N ALA A 92 -15.03 0.04 3.90
CA ALA A 92 -15.24 -0.67 5.15
C ALA A 92 -13.90 -1.17 5.68
N TRP A 93 -13.77 -1.28 7.00
CA TRP A 93 -12.59 -1.82 7.66
C TRP A 93 -13.00 -2.56 8.92
N SER A 94 -12.37 -3.69 9.20
CA SER A 94 -12.67 -4.48 10.40
C SER A 94 -11.49 -5.34 10.84
N GLY A 95 -11.47 -5.68 12.12
CA GLY A 95 -10.43 -6.53 12.70
C GLY A 95 -9.10 -5.83 12.92
N ARG A 96 -8.06 -6.65 13.14
CA ARG A 96 -6.69 -6.21 13.38
C ARG A 96 -5.72 -7.28 12.90
N VAL A 97 -4.54 -6.85 12.50
CA VAL A 97 -3.41 -7.73 12.24
C VAL A 97 -2.71 -7.97 13.58
N SER A 98 -2.82 -9.17 14.15
CA SER A 98 -2.20 -9.51 15.44
C SER A 98 -2.29 -11.03 15.69
N GLY A 99 -1.16 -11.72 15.83
CA GLY A 99 -1.17 -13.18 16.04
C GLY A 99 -1.94 -13.89 14.92
N ASP A 100 -2.99 -14.64 15.28
CA ASP A 100 -3.87 -15.36 14.35
C ASP A 100 -5.07 -14.52 13.84
N GLU A 101 -5.23 -13.29 14.32
CA GLU A 101 -6.26 -12.36 13.84
C GLU A 101 -5.91 -11.79 12.45
N HIS A 102 -6.93 -11.35 11.74
CA HIS A 102 -6.78 -10.69 10.44
C HIS A 102 -7.56 -9.38 10.39
N ALA A 103 -7.08 -8.47 9.55
CA ALA A 103 -7.77 -7.25 9.20
C ALA A 103 -8.37 -7.37 7.79
N THR A 104 -9.54 -6.78 7.59
CA THR A 104 -10.16 -6.63 6.27
C THR A 104 -10.31 -5.16 5.94
N ILE A 105 -10.00 -4.76 4.71
CA ILE A 105 -10.23 -3.40 4.21
C ILE A 105 -10.87 -3.49 2.82
N ASP A 106 -12.04 -2.90 2.67
CA ASP A 106 -12.71 -2.77 1.37
C ASP A 106 -12.36 -1.40 0.79
N VAL A 107 -11.90 -1.38 -0.46
CA VAL A 107 -11.42 -0.17 -1.14
C VAL A 107 -12.11 -0.03 -2.48
N ARG A 108 -12.64 1.15 -2.77
CA ARG A 108 -13.12 1.55 -4.10
C ARG A 108 -12.03 2.31 -4.84
N PHE A 109 -11.83 1.96 -6.09
CA PHE A 109 -10.94 2.63 -7.02
C PHE A 109 -11.80 3.31 -8.07
N VAL A 110 -11.70 4.63 -8.16
CA VAL A 110 -12.40 5.44 -9.16
C VAL A 110 -11.33 5.97 -10.12
N ALA A 111 -11.35 5.45 -11.35
CA ALA A 111 -10.41 5.79 -12.40
C ALA A 111 -11.08 6.67 -13.45
N SER A 112 -10.37 7.68 -13.93
CA SER A 112 -10.79 8.56 -15.01
C SER A 112 -9.67 8.67 -16.03
N VAL A 113 -10.01 8.49 -17.30
CA VAL A 113 -9.11 8.62 -18.46
C VAL A 113 -9.69 9.70 -19.38
N PRO A 114 -8.93 10.76 -19.71
CA PRO A 114 -9.40 11.79 -20.63
C PRO A 114 -9.41 11.27 -22.08
N GLU A 115 -10.10 11.99 -22.96
CA GLU A 115 -10.03 11.71 -24.38
C GLU A 115 -8.62 12.02 -24.91
N ARG A 116 -8.12 11.16 -25.80
CA ARG A 116 -6.85 11.34 -26.50
C ARG A 116 -7.06 11.15 -27.99
N SER A 117 -6.89 12.21 -28.77
CA SER A 117 -6.88 12.13 -30.22
C SER A 117 -5.57 11.49 -30.72
N ALA A 118 -5.64 10.72 -31.80
CA ALA A 118 -4.43 10.18 -32.44
C ALA A 118 -3.58 11.33 -33.01
N GLY A 119 -2.35 11.49 -32.52
CA GLY A 119 -1.48 12.61 -32.90
C GLY A 119 -0.57 12.34 -34.10
N SER A 120 -0.39 11.08 -34.50
CA SER A 120 0.51 10.68 -35.59
C SER A 120 0.09 9.38 -36.26
N PHE A 121 0.67 9.07 -37.43
CA PHE A 121 0.41 7.83 -38.16
C PHE A 121 0.87 6.61 -37.32
N GLY A 122 -0.09 5.76 -36.93
CA GLY A 122 0.16 4.59 -36.08
C GLY A 122 -0.21 4.79 -34.60
N ASP A 123 -0.53 6.02 -34.17
CA ASP A 123 -1.07 6.28 -32.83
C ASP A 123 -2.55 5.91 -32.76
N THR A 124 -2.95 5.27 -31.66
CA THR A 124 -4.34 4.89 -31.41
C THR A 124 -4.94 5.79 -30.35
N GLY A 125 -5.76 6.75 -30.78
CA GLY A 125 -6.58 7.53 -29.85
C GLY A 125 -7.61 6.68 -29.11
N HIS A 126 -8.20 7.28 -28.07
CA HIS A 126 -9.30 6.72 -27.29
C HIS A 126 -10.25 7.82 -26.84
N SER A 127 -11.52 7.45 -26.65
CA SER A 127 -12.51 8.28 -25.96
C SER A 127 -12.10 8.50 -24.51
N ALA A 128 -12.67 9.54 -23.89
CA ALA A 128 -12.68 9.63 -22.44
C ALA A 128 -13.46 8.45 -21.85
N GLY A 129 -13.13 8.04 -20.63
CA GLY A 129 -13.88 7.00 -19.93
C GLY A 129 -13.62 6.98 -18.44
N GLU A 130 -14.53 6.35 -17.73
CA GLU A 130 -14.50 6.22 -16.28
C GLU A 130 -14.81 4.78 -15.88
N ALA A 131 -14.17 4.32 -14.81
CA ALA A 131 -14.46 3.02 -14.24
C ALA A 131 -14.37 3.05 -12.73
N THR A 132 -15.23 2.25 -12.10
CA THR A 132 -15.21 2.02 -10.66
C THR A 132 -15.04 0.52 -10.40
N ARG A 133 -14.04 0.15 -9.60
CA ARG A 133 -13.78 -1.23 -9.16
C ARG A 133 -13.62 -1.26 -7.64
N CYS A 134 -14.03 -2.35 -7.00
CA CYS A 134 -13.91 -2.49 -5.56
C CYS A 134 -13.19 -3.79 -5.22
N TYR A 135 -12.33 -3.74 -4.22
CA TYR A 135 -11.56 -4.88 -3.77
C TYR A 135 -11.60 -5.00 -2.26
N ARG A 136 -11.66 -6.23 -1.76
CA ARG A 136 -11.43 -6.57 -0.36
C ARG A 136 -10.00 -7.04 -0.18
N TYR A 137 -9.25 -6.37 0.68
CA TYR A 137 -7.92 -6.77 1.13
C TYR A 137 -8.03 -7.53 2.44
N GLU A 138 -7.34 -8.66 2.54
CA GLU A 138 -7.18 -9.45 3.76
C GLU A 138 -5.72 -9.40 4.20
N LEU A 139 -5.48 -8.80 5.37
CA LEU A 139 -4.14 -8.61 5.94
C LEU A 139 -3.95 -9.53 7.15
N ARG A 140 -2.82 -10.23 7.18
CA ARG A 140 -2.47 -11.20 8.24
C ARG A 140 -1.01 -11.04 8.65
N MET A 141 -0.72 -11.34 9.91
CA MET A 141 0.64 -11.28 10.44
C MET A 141 1.51 -12.33 9.72
N TYR A 142 2.68 -11.92 9.23
CA TYR A 142 3.66 -12.79 8.57
C TYR A 142 3.13 -13.55 7.34
N ARG A 143 2.18 -12.93 6.63
CA ARG A 143 1.63 -13.42 5.38
C ARG A 143 1.50 -12.25 4.41
N GLU A 144 1.67 -12.57 3.13
CA GLU A 144 1.36 -11.64 2.04
C GLU A 144 -0.10 -11.23 2.12
N THR A 145 -0.32 -9.92 1.95
CA THR A 145 -1.67 -9.38 1.77
C THR A 145 -2.28 -10.01 0.52
N SER A 146 -3.51 -10.49 0.67
CA SER A 146 -4.30 -11.00 -0.44
C SER A 146 -5.47 -10.06 -0.70
N TYR A 147 -5.98 -10.07 -1.94
CA TYR A 147 -7.12 -9.24 -2.31
C TYR A 147 -7.98 -9.95 -3.36
N ARG A 148 -9.27 -9.59 -3.38
CA ARG A 148 -10.23 -10.07 -4.37
C ARG A 148 -11.19 -8.95 -4.75
N GLU A 149 -11.64 -8.97 -6.01
CA GLU A 149 -12.71 -8.06 -6.45
C GLU A 149 -14.02 -8.37 -5.71
N ILE A 150 -14.76 -7.32 -5.38
CA ILE A 150 -16.08 -7.37 -4.75
C ILE A 150 -17.01 -6.40 -5.47
N ASP A 151 -18.32 -6.59 -5.31
CA ASP A 151 -19.29 -5.61 -5.79
C ASP A 151 -19.09 -4.26 -5.09
N CYS A 152 -19.14 -3.18 -5.87
CA CYS A 152 -19.07 -1.86 -5.30
C CYS A 152 -20.38 -1.51 -4.59
N PRO A 153 -20.37 -1.27 -3.26
CA PRO A 153 -21.56 -0.83 -2.56
C PRO A 153 -22.05 0.49 -3.18
N SER A 154 -23.36 0.67 -3.28
CA SER A 154 -23.94 1.93 -3.74
C SER A 154 -23.79 3.01 -2.67
N GLY A 155 -23.53 4.25 -3.08
CA GLY A 155 -23.49 5.42 -2.20
C GLY A 155 -22.09 5.98 -1.95
N ALA A 156 -22.07 7.10 -1.21
CA ALA A 156 -20.85 7.78 -0.82
C ALA A 156 -20.01 6.89 0.11
N ALA A 157 -18.69 6.92 -0.06
CA ALA A 157 -17.79 6.30 0.89
C ALA A 157 -17.97 6.96 2.27
N PRO A 158 -17.86 6.19 3.37
CA PRO A 158 -17.84 6.78 4.70
C PRO A 158 -16.63 7.72 4.86
N PRO A 159 -16.67 8.65 5.82
CA PRO A 159 -15.48 9.45 6.12
C PRO A 159 -14.32 8.53 6.52
N PRO A 160 -13.08 8.84 6.12
CA PRO A 160 -11.92 8.04 6.50
C PRO A 160 -11.82 7.90 8.03
N PRO A 161 -11.40 6.73 8.55
CA PRO A 161 -11.16 6.57 9.97
C PRO A 161 -10.03 7.47 10.44
N SER A 162 -9.99 7.75 11.75
CA SER A 162 -8.84 8.40 12.37
C SER A 162 -7.79 7.33 12.73
N ALA A 163 -6.52 7.59 12.43
CA ALA A 163 -5.43 6.71 12.80
C ALA A 163 -5.22 6.74 14.32
N ALA A 164 -5.10 5.56 14.94
CA ALA A 164 -4.69 5.49 16.33
C ALA A 164 -3.26 6.07 16.48
N PRO A 165 -2.96 6.76 17.60
CA PRO A 165 -1.60 7.20 17.86
C PRO A 165 -0.63 6.02 17.85
N VAL A 166 0.48 6.15 17.14
CA VAL A 166 1.53 5.13 17.14
C VAL A 166 2.15 5.05 18.55
N PRO A 167 2.11 3.89 19.22
CA PRO A 167 2.68 3.77 20.55
C PRO A 167 4.17 4.05 20.51
N LYS A 168 4.64 4.99 21.32
CA LYS A 168 6.06 5.35 21.41
C LYS A 168 6.54 5.36 22.85
N VAL A 169 7.84 5.27 23.04
CA VAL A 169 8.47 5.61 24.31
C VAL A 169 8.20 7.11 24.57
N PRO A 170 7.87 7.51 25.82
CA PRO A 170 7.66 8.91 26.15
C PRO A 170 8.85 9.79 25.72
N ASP A 171 8.57 11.02 25.29
CA ASP A 171 9.61 11.95 24.79
C ASP A 171 10.67 12.28 25.86
N ASP A 172 10.29 12.22 27.14
CA ASP A 172 11.18 12.37 28.30
C ASP A 172 11.76 11.03 28.81
N GLY A 173 11.58 9.94 28.06
CA GLY A 173 11.96 8.58 28.46
C GLY A 173 13.45 8.44 28.79
N SER A 174 14.34 9.07 28.01
CA SER A 174 15.78 9.05 28.29
C SER A 174 16.11 9.70 29.64
N ALA A 175 15.46 10.83 29.96
CA ALA A 175 15.63 11.51 31.24
C ALA A 175 15.08 10.68 32.41
N ARG A 176 13.92 10.05 32.23
CA ARG A 176 13.32 9.13 33.23
C ARG A 176 14.21 7.92 33.50
N LEU A 177 14.68 7.25 32.44
CA LEU A 177 15.55 6.07 32.57
C LEU A 177 16.89 6.44 33.21
N THR A 178 17.46 7.59 32.86
CA THR A 178 18.65 8.15 33.52
C THR A 178 18.42 8.36 35.02
N ALA A 179 17.29 8.96 35.41
CA ALA A 179 16.95 9.19 36.82
C ALA A 179 16.79 7.87 37.60
N VAL A 180 16.15 6.85 36.99
CA VAL A 180 16.05 5.50 37.55
C VAL A 180 17.45 4.91 37.75
N LEU A 181 18.27 4.91 36.71
CA LEU A 181 19.62 4.35 36.76
C LEU A 181 20.48 5.01 37.81
N ARG A 182 20.36 6.32 38.07
CA ARG A 182 21.11 7.00 39.15
C ARG A 182 20.86 6.42 40.53
N THR A 183 19.64 6.00 40.83
CA THR A 183 19.23 5.57 42.18
C THR A 183 19.02 4.06 42.32
N ALA A 184 19.04 3.32 41.22
CA ALA A 184 18.84 1.87 41.22
C ALA A 184 20.04 1.13 41.79
N THR A 185 19.75 -0.03 42.37
CA THR A 185 20.70 -1.10 42.71
C THR A 185 20.41 -2.31 41.82
N PRO A 186 21.31 -3.31 41.73
CA PRO A 186 21.03 -4.53 40.97
C PRO A 186 19.67 -5.17 41.33
N GLN A 187 19.30 -5.16 42.62
CA GLN A 187 18.08 -5.77 43.13
C GLN A 187 16.81 -4.94 42.85
N THR A 188 16.94 -3.63 42.66
CA THR A 188 15.80 -2.71 42.49
C THR A 188 15.60 -2.23 41.06
N LEU A 189 16.55 -2.52 40.17
CA LEU A 189 16.58 -2.01 38.80
C LEU A 189 15.29 -2.35 38.03
N ALA A 190 14.95 -3.63 37.90
CA ALA A 190 13.78 -4.06 37.13
C ALA A 190 12.48 -3.38 37.61
N GLY A 191 12.25 -3.37 38.92
CA GLY A 191 11.06 -2.75 39.52
C GLY A 191 11.00 -1.23 39.31
N LYS A 192 12.13 -0.52 39.49
CA LYS A 192 12.18 0.93 39.29
C LYS A 192 12.01 1.31 37.82
N VAL A 193 12.59 0.55 36.88
CA VAL A 193 12.40 0.82 35.45
C VAL A 193 10.95 0.55 35.06
N ARG A 194 10.36 -0.57 35.48
CA ARG A 194 8.93 -0.84 35.21
C ARG A 194 8.01 0.22 35.81
N ALA A 195 8.29 0.72 37.01
CA ALA A 195 7.51 1.81 37.61
C ALA A 195 7.61 3.13 36.84
N ALA A 196 8.75 3.44 36.22
CA ALA A 196 8.93 4.63 35.39
C ALA A 196 8.26 4.53 34.01
N PHE A 197 8.03 3.29 33.53
CA PHE A 197 7.39 2.97 32.26
C PHE A 197 6.22 1.98 32.46
N PRO A 198 5.10 2.45 33.05
CA PRO A 198 3.97 1.60 33.40
C PRO A 198 3.10 1.19 32.20
N GLN A 199 3.32 1.77 31.02
CA GLN A 199 2.51 1.51 29.83
C GLN A 199 2.65 0.05 29.39
N GLU A 200 1.52 -0.61 29.13
CA GLU A 200 1.48 -2.04 28.80
C GLU A 200 2.17 -2.37 27.47
N TRP A 201 2.18 -1.44 26.52
CA TRP A 201 2.86 -1.58 25.23
C TRP A 201 4.38 -1.38 25.31
N ILE A 202 4.91 -0.96 26.46
CA ILE A 202 6.34 -0.80 26.66
C ILE A 202 6.92 -2.08 27.26
N THR A 203 7.93 -2.62 26.57
CA THR A 203 8.76 -3.70 27.08
C THR A 203 9.92 -3.13 27.88
N VAL A 204 10.18 -3.76 29.02
CA VAL A 204 11.30 -3.45 29.91
C VAL A 204 12.15 -4.69 30.02
N ASP A 205 13.43 -4.56 29.70
CA ASP A 205 14.45 -5.59 29.87
C ASP A 205 15.63 -4.99 30.64
N THR A 206 16.08 -5.67 31.68
CA THR A 206 17.13 -5.15 32.56
C THR A 206 18.08 -6.25 32.97
N THR A 207 19.36 -5.93 33.07
CA THR A 207 20.36 -6.87 33.55
C THR A 207 21.49 -6.16 34.29
N THR A 208 22.31 -6.93 34.98
CA THR A 208 23.62 -6.48 35.49
C THR A 208 24.70 -7.19 34.69
N HIS A 209 25.63 -6.45 34.10
CA HIS A 209 26.70 -7.00 33.27
C HIS A 209 28.02 -6.33 33.64
N GLU A 210 29.02 -7.11 34.05
CA GLU A 210 30.34 -6.60 34.46
C GLU A 210 30.28 -5.47 35.52
N GLY A 211 29.32 -5.58 36.44
CA GLY A 211 29.08 -4.56 37.48
C GLY A 211 28.33 -3.30 37.00
N ALA A 212 28.04 -3.19 35.71
CA ALA A 212 27.18 -2.14 35.16
C ALA A 212 25.69 -2.51 35.30
N LEU A 213 24.84 -1.51 35.49
CA LEU A 213 23.38 -1.66 35.38
C LEU A 213 22.95 -1.33 33.97
N VAL A 214 22.28 -2.26 33.30
CA VAL A 214 21.85 -2.13 31.90
C VAL A 214 20.32 -2.18 31.86
N ALA A 215 19.71 -1.23 31.18
CA ALA A 215 18.27 -1.20 30.98
C ALA A 215 17.94 -0.87 29.52
N ALA A 216 17.11 -1.72 28.91
CA ALA A 216 16.50 -1.51 27.62
C ALA A 216 14.98 -1.30 27.81
N VAL A 217 14.47 -0.21 27.26
CA VAL A 217 13.05 0.17 27.33
C VAL A 217 12.59 0.54 25.94
N GLY A 218 11.55 -0.10 25.44
CA GLY A 218 11.13 0.15 24.06
C GLY A 218 9.73 -0.30 23.73
N VAL A 219 9.30 0.04 22.53
CA VAL A 219 8.08 -0.45 21.90
C VAL A 219 8.51 -1.36 20.75
N PRO A 220 8.53 -2.70 20.94
CA PRO A 220 9.12 -3.63 19.98
C PRO A 220 8.54 -3.49 18.57
N ALA A 221 7.22 -3.34 18.47
CA ALA A 221 6.53 -3.16 17.18
C ALA A 221 6.97 -1.90 16.43
N GLU A 222 7.48 -0.87 17.12
CA GLU A 222 7.84 0.40 16.51
C GLU A 222 9.33 0.61 16.27
N ARG A 223 10.18 -0.36 16.67
CA ARG A 223 11.64 -0.19 16.65
C ARG A 223 12.08 1.08 17.40
N ASP A 224 11.31 1.46 18.41
CA ASP A 224 11.61 2.54 19.33
C ASP A 224 12.22 1.93 20.60
N CYS A 225 13.47 2.30 20.89
CA CYS A 225 14.25 1.66 21.94
C CYS A 225 15.20 2.65 22.59
N LEU A 226 15.22 2.64 23.92
CA LEU A 226 16.17 3.31 24.77
C LEU A 226 17.03 2.25 25.45
N LEU A 227 18.33 2.29 25.21
CA LEU A 227 19.31 1.44 25.88
C LEU A 227 20.27 2.34 26.65
N LEU A 228 20.24 2.26 27.98
CA LEU A 228 21.14 3.02 28.83
C LEU A 228 21.90 2.07 29.77
N VAL A 229 23.16 2.41 30.00
CA VAL A 229 24.09 1.65 30.85
C VAL A 229 24.63 2.59 31.91
N ARG A 230 24.53 2.22 33.20
CA ARG A 230 25.28 2.85 34.29
C ARG A 230 26.51 2.00 34.59
N THR A 231 27.70 2.50 34.26
CA THR A 231 28.97 1.83 34.49
C THR A 231 29.28 1.69 35.99
N PRO A 232 30.23 0.82 36.39
CA PRO A 232 30.68 0.72 37.79
C PRO A 232 31.20 2.04 38.36
N ALA A 233 31.74 2.92 37.51
CA ALA A 233 32.18 4.27 37.88
C ALA A 233 31.02 5.27 38.08
N GLY A 234 29.77 4.83 37.90
CA GLY A 234 28.57 5.66 38.07
C GLY A 234 28.24 6.53 36.85
N ARG A 235 29.02 6.47 35.76
CA ARG A 235 28.70 7.17 34.50
C ARG A 235 27.52 6.49 33.82
N ILE A 236 26.58 7.27 33.30
CA ILE A 236 25.48 6.77 32.47
C ILE A 236 25.77 7.08 31.01
N GLU A 237 25.67 6.07 30.16
CA GLU A 237 25.94 6.16 28.72
C GLU A 237 24.84 5.47 27.91
N ALA A 238 24.68 5.91 26.66
CA ALA A 238 23.78 5.34 25.67
C ALA A 238 24.62 4.65 24.60
N PRO A 239 24.89 3.34 24.72
CA PRO A 239 25.66 2.63 23.70
C PRO A 239 24.92 2.66 22.36
N GLY A 240 25.68 2.83 21.27
CA GLY A 240 25.15 2.70 19.92
C GLY A 240 24.90 1.23 19.55
N TYR A 241 23.92 0.99 18.69
CA TYR A 241 23.61 -0.31 18.13
C TYR A 241 22.98 -0.14 16.74
N ASP A 242 23.02 -1.18 15.91
CA ASP A 242 22.37 -1.14 14.60
C ASP A 242 20.85 -1.26 14.76
N ARG A 243 20.09 -0.36 14.12
CA ARG A 243 18.63 -0.37 14.13
C ARG A 243 18.05 -1.61 13.43
N VAL A 244 18.81 -2.28 12.57
CA VAL A 244 18.44 -3.56 11.97
C VAL A 244 18.17 -4.60 13.05
N TRP A 245 18.92 -4.60 14.16
CA TRP A 245 18.72 -5.56 15.27
C TRP A 245 17.42 -5.37 16.05
N LEU A 246 16.67 -4.29 15.78
CA LEU A 246 15.35 -4.06 16.34
C LEU A 246 14.22 -4.66 15.48
N GLU A 247 14.52 -5.26 14.33
CA GLU A 247 13.51 -5.79 13.42
C GLU A 247 12.79 -7.03 13.98
N PRO A 248 11.51 -7.26 13.60
CA PRO A 248 10.80 -8.48 14.01
C PRO A 248 11.56 -9.74 13.58
N GLY A 249 11.82 -10.65 14.52
CA GLY A 249 12.65 -11.85 14.31
C GLY A 249 14.10 -11.70 14.77
N GLU A 250 14.55 -10.48 15.03
CA GLU A 250 15.87 -10.16 15.59
C GLU A 250 15.83 -10.04 17.13
N ILE A 251 16.91 -9.51 17.72
CA ILE A 251 17.05 -9.32 19.18
C ILE A 251 15.92 -8.44 19.75
N GLY A 252 15.52 -7.39 19.03
CA GLY A 252 14.55 -6.41 19.51
C GLY A 252 15.16 -5.47 20.57
N CYS A 253 14.30 -4.70 21.26
CA CYS A 253 14.76 -3.82 22.34
C CYS A 253 15.06 -4.63 23.62
N ARG A 254 16.28 -5.17 23.70
CA ARG A 254 16.77 -6.01 24.81
C ARG A 254 18.14 -5.55 25.28
N THR A 255 18.53 -5.89 26.51
CA THR A 255 19.88 -5.62 27.01
C THR A 255 20.97 -6.40 26.28
N ALA A 256 20.59 -7.48 25.57
CA ALA A 256 21.48 -8.25 24.70
C ALA A 256 22.13 -7.40 23.59
N LEU A 257 21.51 -6.30 23.17
CA LEU A 257 22.11 -5.32 22.25
C LEU A 257 23.45 -4.76 22.77
N TYR A 258 23.65 -4.75 24.08
CA TYR A 258 24.90 -4.34 24.73
C TYR A 258 25.72 -5.54 25.22
N THR A 259 25.09 -6.51 25.86
CA THR A 259 25.81 -7.62 26.53
C THR A 259 26.26 -8.73 25.58
N ALA A 260 25.66 -8.83 24.41
CA ALA A 260 25.96 -9.86 23.40
C ALA A 260 25.55 -9.37 21.99
N PRO A 261 26.14 -8.26 21.48
CA PRO A 261 25.76 -7.72 20.18
C PRO A 261 26.09 -8.71 19.06
N PRO A 262 25.24 -8.83 18.02
CA PRO A 262 25.56 -9.55 16.79
C PRO A 262 26.85 -9.04 16.16
N ARG A 263 27.60 -9.93 15.52
CA ARG A 263 28.86 -9.61 14.82
C ARG A 263 28.67 -9.65 13.31
#